data_AF-A0A7S2ASE4-F1
#
_entry.id   AF-A0A7S2ASE4-F1
#
_cell.length_a   1.000
_cell.length_b   1.000
_cell.length_c   1.000
_cell.angle_alpha   90.00
_cell.angle_beta   90.00
_cell.angle_gamma   90.00
#
_symmetry.space_group_name_H-M   'P 1'
#
loop_
_entity.id
_entity.type
_entity.pdbx_description
1 polymer ?
#
loop_
_entity_poly.entity_id
_entity_poly.type
_entity_poly.pdbx_seq_one_letter_code
_entity_poly.pdbx_strand_id
1 'polypeptide(L)'
;GSLDFCRQCIESSRDRREELDQADFLLVPLLTEGDRGPLEEVSAGLSYVALPTADGRSWRELCKRQLEQVRSQGLDENAGLVILVKKNGRVGTRFLGVPNWDALAGEISARVSAGLDTTNI
;
A
#
# COMPACT_ATOMS: atom_id res chain seq x y z
N GLY A 1 -9.99 -4.60 -1.74
CA GLY A 1 -9.53 -5.95 -2.08
C GLY A 1 -9.94 -6.91 -0.99
N SER A 2 -9.90 -8.21 -1.29
CA SER A 2 -10.17 -9.26 -0.31
C SER A 2 -9.05 -9.35 0.74
N LEU A 3 -9.31 -10.07 1.83
CA LEU A 3 -8.29 -10.39 2.82
C LEU A 3 -7.07 -11.09 2.19
N ASP A 4 -7.32 -12.06 1.31
CA ASP A 4 -6.27 -12.81 0.61
C ASP A 4 -5.37 -11.91 -0.22
N PHE A 5 -5.96 -10.95 -0.95
CA PHE A 5 -5.22 -9.95 -1.70
C PHE A 5 -4.34 -9.09 -0.79
N CYS A 6 -4.92 -8.54 0.28
CA CYS A 6 -4.18 -7.67 1.19
C CYS A 6 -3.03 -8.43 1.87
N ARG A 7 -3.27 -9.70 2.26
CA ARG A 7 -2.27 -10.59 2.83
C ARG A 7 -1.16 -10.89 1.84
N GLN A 8 -1.50 -11.31 0.62
CA GLN A 8 -0.54 -11.58 -0.44
C GLN A 8 0.32 -10.36 -0.76
N CYS A 9 -0.28 -9.17 -0.80
CA CYS A 9 0.45 -7.91 -0.99
C CYS A 9 1.49 -7.68 0.11
N ILE A 10 1.11 -7.85 1.38
CA ILE A 10 2.03 -7.66 2.51
C ILE A 10 3.13 -8.73 2.47
N GLU A 11 2.77 -10.00 2.31
CA GLU A 11 3.71 -11.11 2.32
C GLU A 11 4.72 -11.00 1.17
N SER A 12 4.27 -10.71 -0.04
CA SER A 12 5.15 -10.57 -1.22
C SER A 12 6.09 -9.36 -1.16
N SER A 13 5.79 -8.35 -0.33
CA SER A 13 6.67 -7.19 -0.13
C SER A 13 7.90 -7.51 0.74
N ARG A 14 7.86 -8.59 1.53
CA ARG A 14 8.86 -8.88 2.58
C ARG A 14 10.26 -9.10 2.03
N ASP A 15 10.38 -9.63 0.82
CA ASP A 15 11.67 -9.86 0.15
C ASP A 15 12.39 -8.55 -0.23
N ARG A 16 11.71 -7.41 -0.15
CA ARG A 16 12.23 -6.06 -0.40
C ARG A 16 12.14 -5.16 0.83
N ARG A 17 12.12 -5.77 2.01
CA ARG A 17 11.98 -5.05 3.28
C ARG A 17 13.04 -3.97 3.46
N GLU A 18 14.30 -4.27 3.13
CA GLU A 18 15.41 -3.34 3.37
C GLU A 18 15.22 -2.02 2.62
N GLU A 19 14.79 -2.09 1.37
CA GLU A 19 14.49 -0.93 0.54
C GLU A 19 13.21 -0.24 1.02
N LEU A 20 12.15 -1.00 1.28
CA LEU A 20 10.86 -0.44 1.71
C LEU A 20 10.95 0.26 3.08
N ASP A 21 11.78 -0.23 4.00
CA ASP A 21 12.05 0.41 5.30
C ASP A 21 12.80 1.75 5.15
N GLN A 22 13.52 1.96 4.04
CA GLN A 22 14.20 3.24 3.72
C GLN A 22 13.28 4.25 3.04
N ALA A 23 12.07 3.84 2.64
CA ALA A 23 11.17 4.69 1.91
C ALA A 23 10.45 5.74 2.79
N ASP A 24 10.13 6.89 2.19
CA ASP A 24 9.36 7.98 2.79
C ASP A 24 7.84 7.85 2.55
N PHE A 25 7.37 6.61 2.41
CA PHE A 25 5.97 6.26 2.29
C PHE A 25 5.59 5.06 3.17
N LEU A 26 4.29 4.86 3.31
CA LEU A 26 3.67 3.72 3.94
C LEU A 26 2.85 2.97 2.89
N LEU A 27 3.07 1.67 2.80
CA LEU A 27 2.26 0.73 2.05
C LEU A 27 0.93 0.51 2.77
N VAL A 28 -0.19 0.81 2.11
CA VAL A 28 -1.52 0.65 2.68
C VAL A 28 -2.38 -0.21 1.74
N PRO A 29 -2.54 -1.51 2.02
CA PRO A 29 -3.47 -2.36 1.28
C PRO A 29 -4.92 -2.00 1.68
N LEU A 30 -5.79 -1.76 0.69
CA LEU A 30 -7.17 -1.39 0.95
C LEU A 30 -8.05 -2.63 1.13
N LEU A 31 -8.21 -3.05 2.38
CA LEU A 31 -9.24 -4.02 2.77
C LEU A 31 -10.61 -3.35 2.67
N THR A 32 -11.45 -3.84 1.77
CA THR A 32 -12.78 -3.25 1.51
C THR A 32 -13.84 -3.85 2.41
N GLU A 33 -13.70 -5.14 2.74
CA GLU A 33 -14.58 -5.90 3.62
C GLU A 33 -13.77 -7.01 4.31
N GLY A 34 -14.16 -7.43 5.51
CA GLY A 34 -13.54 -8.54 6.23
C GLY A 34 -12.82 -8.15 7.52
N ASP A 35 -12.28 -9.17 8.20
CA ASP A 35 -11.50 -9.01 9.44
C ASP A 35 -10.06 -8.59 9.13
N ARG A 36 -9.58 -7.58 9.86
CA ARG A 36 -8.21 -7.06 9.75
C ARG A 36 -7.22 -7.77 10.67
N GLY A 37 -7.67 -8.55 11.65
CA GLY A 37 -6.80 -9.26 12.59
C GLY A 37 -5.68 -10.05 11.90
N PRO A 38 -5.98 -10.82 10.83
CA PRO A 38 -4.93 -11.52 10.08
C PRO A 38 -3.95 -10.58 9.36
N LEU A 39 -4.39 -9.37 8.96
CA LEU A 39 -3.50 -8.36 8.38
C LEU A 39 -2.56 -7.77 9.44
N GLU A 40 -3.05 -7.55 10.66
CA GLU A 40 -2.22 -7.09 11.78
C GLU A 40 -1.10 -8.10 12.06
N GLU A 41 -1.42 -9.40 12.08
CA GLU A 41 -0.43 -10.47 12.25
C GLU A 41 0.64 -10.48 11.15
N VAL A 42 0.24 -10.46 9.87
CA VAL A 42 1.21 -10.49 8.76
C VAL A 42 1.95 -9.17 8.55
N SER A 43 1.45 -8.06 9.11
CA SER A 43 2.14 -6.76 9.10
C SER A 43 3.09 -6.58 10.28
N ALA A 44 3.05 -7.48 11.28
CA ALA A 44 3.83 -7.35 12.50
C ALA A 44 5.33 -7.26 12.21
N GLY A 45 5.95 -6.18 12.69
CA GLY A 45 7.37 -5.90 12.52
C GLY A 45 7.76 -5.28 11.17
N LEU A 46 6.81 -4.92 10.31
CA LEU A 46 7.04 -4.20 9.05
C LEU A 46 6.76 -2.71 9.22
N SER A 47 7.80 -1.88 9.34
CA SER A 47 7.67 -0.43 9.57
C SER A 47 7.06 0.33 8.38
N TYR A 48 7.21 -0.22 7.17
CA TYR A 48 6.68 0.38 5.96
C TYR A 48 5.21 0.04 5.69
N VAL A 49 4.56 -0.81 6.50
CA VAL A 49 3.15 -1.17 6.31
C VAL A 49 2.29 -0.40 7.30
N ALA A 50 1.22 0.21 6.81
CA ALA A 50 0.19 0.81 7.66
C ALA A 50 -1.18 0.20 7.37
N LEU A 51 -1.91 -0.07 8.46
CA LEU A 51 -3.28 -0.57 8.42
C LEU A 51 -4.22 0.49 8.98
N PRO A 52 -5.42 0.62 8.41
CA PRO A 52 -6.42 1.55 8.90
C PRO A 52 -6.96 1.16 10.28
N THR A 53 -7.25 2.17 11.11
CA THR A 53 -7.94 1.97 12.39
C THR A 53 -9.46 1.87 12.18
N ALA A 54 -10.12 1.01 12.96
CA ALA A 54 -11.54 0.63 12.77
C ALA A 54 -12.54 1.81 12.84
N ASP A 55 -12.19 2.89 13.53
CA ASP A 55 -13.12 3.99 13.83
C ASP A 55 -13.11 5.15 12.81
N GLY A 56 -12.31 5.05 11.75
CA GLY A 56 -12.21 6.09 10.74
C GLY A 56 -13.41 6.11 9.80
N ARG A 57 -14.46 6.91 10.08
CA ARG A 57 -15.44 7.31 9.04
C ARG A 57 -14.73 7.76 7.75
N SER A 58 -13.63 8.48 7.91
CA SER A 58 -12.72 8.93 6.84
C SER A 58 -12.07 7.79 6.05
N TRP A 59 -11.79 6.65 6.67
CA TRP A 59 -11.17 5.51 5.97
C TRP A 59 -12.16 4.81 5.03
N ARG A 60 -13.38 4.55 5.50
CA ARG A 60 -14.44 4.00 4.65
C ARG A 60 -14.75 4.92 3.47
N GLU A 61 -14.79 6.23 3.70
CA GLU A 61 -14.95 7.20 2.62
C GLU A 61 -13.78 7.20 1.65
N LEU A 62 -12.53 7.09 2.14
CA LEU A 62 -11.36 6.99 1.28
C LEU A 62 -11.45 5.75 0.41
N CYS A 63 -11.69 4.57 0.99
CA CYS A 63 -11.89 3.32 0.24
C CYS A 63 -12.97 3.48 -0.83
N LYS A 64 -14.14 4.03 -0.45
CA LYS A 64 -15.22 4.29 -1.40
C LYS A 64 -14.78 5.18 -2.57
N ARG A 65 -14.14 6.32 -2.29
CA ARG A 65 -13.65 7.24 -3.33
C ARG A 65 -12.62 6.58 -4.23
N GLN A 66 -11.73 5.75 -3.66
CA GLN A 66 -10.73 5.05 -4.44
C GLN A 66 -11.36 4.00 -5.37
N LEU A 67 -12.33 3.23 -4.88
CA LEU A 67 -13.07 2.27 -5.71
C LEU A 67 -13.89 2.96 -6.81
N GLU A 68 -14.57 4.06 -6.49
CA GLU A 68 -15.30 4.86 -7.48
C GLU A 68 -14.38 5.39 -8.59
N GLN A 69 -13.14 5.76 -8.25
CA GLN A 69 -12.14 6.16 -9.23
C GLN A 69 -11.68 4.99 -10.13
N VAL A 70 -11.48 3.80 -9.57
CA VAL A 70 -11.15 2.59 -10.35
C VAL A 70 -12.29 2.27 -11.33
N ARG A 71 -13.54 2.28 -10.83
CA ARG A 71 -14.75 2.05 -11.64
C ARG A 71 -14.89 3.07 -12.78
N SER A 72 -14.67 4.36 -12.49
CA SER A 72 -14.83 5.42 -13.50
C SER A 72 -13.82 5.33 -14.64
N GLN A 73 -12.68 4.66 -14.40
CA GLN A 73 -11.66 4.39 -15.41
C GLN A 73 -11.88 3.07 -16.16
N GLY A 74 -12.96 2.32 -15.86
CA GLY A 74 -13.25 1.03 -16.47
C GLY A 74 -12.29 -0.09 -16.05
N LEU A 75 -11.62 0.08 -14.90
CA LEU A 75 -10.67 -0.89 -14.36
C LEU A 75 -11.38 -1.90 -13.42
N ASP A 76 -10.81 -3.09 -13.27
CA ASP A 76 -11.35 -4.13 -12.41
C ASP A 76 -11.02 -3.88 -10.93
N GLU A 77 -12.01 -3.47 -10.15
CA GLU A 77 -11.86 -3.25 -8.71
C GLU A 77 -11.59 -4.52 -7.89
N ASN A 78 -11.89 -5.70 -8.45
CA ASN A 78 -11.68 -6.97 -7.78
C ASN A 78 -10.20 -7.39 -7.79
N ALA A 79 -9.39 -6.79 -8.66
CA ALA A 79 -7.93 -6.97 -8.66
C ALA A 79 -7.27 -6.53 -7.34
N GLY A 80 -7.98 -5.77 -6.50
CA GLY A 80 -7.45 -5.24 -5.26
C GLY A 80 -6.70 -3.93 -5.49
N LEU A 81 -6.64 -3.10 -4.45
CA LEU A 81 -6.05 -1.78 -4.52
C LEU A 81 -5.09 -1.58 -3.36
N VAL A 82 -3.93 -1.03 -3.69
CA VAL A 82 -2.88 -0.64 -2.75
C VAL A 82 -2.57 0.83 -2.99
N ILE A 83 -2.39 1.58 -1.92
CA ILE A 83 -1.94 2.96 -2.00
C ILE A 83 -0.63 3.12 -1.24
N LEU A 84 0.25 3.96 -1.77
CA LEU A 84 1.43 4.44 -1.07
C LEU A 84 1.11 5.81 -0.48
N VAL A 85 1.16 5.92 0.85
CA VAL A 85 0.86 7.13 1.59
C VAL A 85 2.16 7.74 2.09
N LYS A 86 2.45 8.97 1.68
CA LYS A 86 3.60 9.74 2.13
C LYS A 86 3.51 9.97 3.64
N LYS A 87 4.65 10.20 4.32
CA LYS A 87 4.66 10.54 5.76
C LYS A 87 3.79 11.76 6.13
N ASN A 88 3.47 12.63 5.18
CA ASN A 88 2.55 13.76 5.37
C ASN A 88 1.05 13.42 5.17
N GLY A 89 0.71 12.15 5.00
CA GLY A 89 -0.67 11.67 4.84
C GLY A 89 -1.25 11.78 3.42
N ARG A 90 -0.50 12.30 2.44
CA ARG A 90 -0.96 12.37 1.05
C ARG A 90 -0.71 11.05 0.31
N VAL A 91 -1.65 10.64 -0.52
CA VAL A 91 -1.44 9.51 -1.45
C VAL A 91 -0.45 9.93 -2.52
N GLY A 92 0.67 9.22 -2.64
CA GLY A 92 1.64 9.39 -3.72
C GLY A 92 1.23 8.59 -4.95
N THR A 93 1.14 7.28 -4.78
CA THR A 93 0.94 6.32 -5.87
C THR A 93 -0.15 5.31 -5.52
N ARG A 94 -0.76 4.70 -6.54
CA ARG A 94 -1.79 3.67 -6.43
C ARG A 94 -1.44 2.50 -7.35
N PHE A 95 -1.66 1.29 -6.86
CA PHE A 95 -1.51 0.07 -7.65
C PHE A 95 -2.81 -0.70 -7.66
N LEU A 96 -3.26 -1.05 -8.85
CA LEU A 96 -4.29 -2.05 -9.04
C LEU A 96 -3.60 -3.41 -9.11
N GLY A 97 -3.96 -4.33 -8.21
CA GLY A 97 -3.20 -5.56 -8.00
C GLY A 97 -1.99 -5.39 -7.07
N VAL A 98 -1.21 -6.46 -6.95
CA VAL A 98 0.04 -6.46 -6.17
C VAL A 98 1.09 -5.63 -6.93
N PRO A 99 1.75 -4.66 -6.28
CA PRO A 99 2.81 -3.87 -6.90
C PRO A 99 3.97 -4.72 -7.41
N ASN A 100 4.67 -4.23 -8.44
CA ASN A 100 5.96 -4.80 -8.84
C ASN A 100 7.03 -4.34 -7.84
N TRP A 101 7.31 -5.18 -6.84
CA TRP A 101 8.24 -4.88 -5.76
C TRP A 101 9.68 -4.67 -6.24
N ASP A 102 10.13 -5.40 -7.26
CA ASP A 102 11.48 -5.27 -7.80
C ASP A 102 11.70 -3.90 -8.45
N ALA A 103 10.72 -3.44 -9.22
CA ALA A 103 10.75 -2.12 -9.81
C ALA A 103 10.73 -1.03 -8.74
N LEU A 104 9.87 -1.18 -7.72
CA LEU A 104 9.72 -0.22 -6.64
C LEU A 104 11.00 -0.13 -5.78
N ALA A 105 11.55 -1.28 -5.38
CA ALA A 105 12.79 -1.38 -4.62
C ALA A 105 13.95 -0.76 -5.40
N GLY A 106 14.06 -1.07 -6.71
CA GLY A 106 15.08 -0.48 -7.57
C GLY A 106 15.00 1.05 -7.64
N GLU A 107 13.80 1.62 -7.71
CA GLU A 107 13.64 3.09 -7.69
C GLU A 107 14.01 3.69 -6.32
N ILE A 108 13.63 3.03 -5.22
CA ILE A 108 14.02 3.46 -3.87
C ILE A 108 15.54 3.48 -3.74
N SER A 109 16.21 2.37 -4.07
CA SER A 109 17.67 2.27 -3.96
C SER A 109 18.39 3.30 -4.82
N ALA A 110 17.89 3.57 -6.04
CA ALA A 110 18.46 4.58 -6.92
C ALA A 110 18.36 5.99 -6.31
N ARG A 111 17.21 6.33 -5.72
CA ARG A 111 16.98 7.63 -5.08
C ARG A 111 17.83 7.79 -3.82
N VAL A 112 17.85 6.78 -2.94
CA VAL A 112 18.68 6.79 -1.73
C VAL A 112 20.15 6.98 -2.08
N SER A 113 20.65 6.23 -3.08
CA SER A 113 22.05 6.34 -3.54
C SER A 113 22.39 7.72 -4.11
N ALA A 114 21.41 8.40 -4.70
CA ALA A 114 21.55 9.76 -5.21
C ALA A 114 21.34 10.85 -4.15
N GLY A 115 21.05 10.49 -2.89
CA GLY A 115 20.69 11.44 -1.84
C GLY A 115 19.34 12.15 -2.09
N LEU A 116 18.47 11.53 -2.88
CA LEU A 116 17.17 12.05 -3.25
C LEU A 116 16.07 11.52 -2.34
N ASP A 117 15.04 12.34 -2.21
CA ASP A 117 13.75 12.03 -1.62
C ASP A 117 13.09 10.77 -2.23
N THR A 118 12.57 9.90 -1.37
CA THR A 118 11.80 8.69 -1.75
C THR A 118 10.28 8.88 -1.58
N THR A 119 9.82 10.12 -1.37
CA THR A 119 8.39 10.45 -1.22
C THR A 119 7.62 10.31 -2.54
N ASN A 120 8.28 10.49 -3.69
CA ASN A 120 7.62 10.49 -5.01
C ASN A 120 8.08 9.30 -5.85
N ILE A 121 7.53 8.12 -5.59
CA ILE A 121 7.77 6.88 -6.35
C ILE A 121 6.45 6.42 -6.98
#